data_AF-A0A7J3B6X6-F1
#
_entry.id   AF-A0A7J3B6X6-F1
#
_cell.length_a   1.000
_cell.length_b   1.000
_cell.length_c   1.000
_cell.angle_alpha   90.00
_cell.angle_beta   90.00
_cell.angle_gamma   90.00
#
_symmetry.space_group_name_H-M   'P 1'
#
loop_
_entity.id
_entity.type
_entity.pdbx_description
1 polymer ?
#
loop_
_entity_poly.entity_id
_entity_poly.type
_entity_poly.pdbx_seq_one_letter_code
_entity_poly.pdbx_strand_id
1 'polypeptide(L)'
;MTPLIIFILFIHVICAVFLVGSSIFVWIVIWPASSLALKDEKLRTRFMSIMGKRYALYTNISVILLTVTGLLLVALYYPVYFYNIGAAVKTRWGYILTIKIVTVAAMYSIMYGNNLWHGKLIPKLAEQGKFDDLKRVRKITHVLSFITVALMVIIVLIAEILAGVFF
;
A
#
# COMPACT_ATOMS: atom_id res chain seq x y z
N MET A 1 -16.51 -18.10 -15.49
CA MET A 1 -15.49 -17.05 -15.67
C MET A 1 -14.71 -17.34 -16.93
N THR A 2 -14.42 -16.34 -17.77
CA THR A 2 -13.56 -16.53 -18.96
C THR A 2 -12.09 -16.68 -18.54
N PRO A 3 -11.25 -17.38 -19.32
CA PRO A 3 -9.82 -17.53 -19.01
C PRO A 3 -9.09 -16.18 -18.80
N LEU A 4 -9.48 -15.16 -19.57
CA LEU A 4 -8.95 -13.80 -19.43
C LEU A 4 -9.22 -13.21 -18.04
N ILE A 5 -10.44 -13.36 -17.51
CA ILE A 5 -10.79 -12.81 -16.19
C ILE A 5 -9.99 -13.51 -15.09
N ILE A 6 -9.81 -14.83 -15.19
CA ILE A 6 -9.01 -15.60 -14.24
C ILE A 6 -7.56 -15.10 -14.24
N PHE A 7 -7.00 -14.85 -15.42
CA PHE A 7 -5.65 -14.34 -15.56
C PHE A 7 -5.48 -12.93 -14.96
N ILE A 8 -6.43 -12.02 -15.22
CA ILE A 8 -6.41 -10.67 -14.62
C ILE A 8 -6.51 -10.75 -13.09
N LEU A 9 -7.42 -11.59 -12.58
CA LEU A 9 -7.60 -11.79 -11.14
C LEU A 9 -6.33 -12.38 -10.51
N PHE A 10 -5.69 -13.35 -11.16
CA PHE A 10 -4.43 -13.94 -10.71
C PHE A 10 -3.33 -12.87 -10.57
N ILE A 11 -3.14 -12.04 -11.60
CA ILE A 11 -2.16 -10.93 -11.54
C ILE A 11 -2.52 -9.96 -10.40
N HIS A 12 -3.80 -9.60 -10.27
CA HIS A 12 -4.27 -8.69 -9.22
C HIS A 12 -3.94 -9.24 -7.82
N VAL A 13 -4.26 -10.51 -7.57
CA VAL A 13 -4.02 -11.17 -6.28
C VAL A 13 -2.53 -11.31 -6.00
N ILE A 14 -1.71 -11.73 -6.97
CA ILE A 14 -0.25 -11.82 -6.77
C ILE A 14 0.36 -10.46 -6.44
N CYS A 15 -0.08 -9.38 -7.12
CA CYS A 15 0.38 -8.03 -6.81
C CYS A 15 -0.08 -7.58 -5.42
N ALA A 16 -1.30 -7.95 -5.00
CA ALA A 16 -1.81 -7.63 -3.67
C ALA A 16 -1.02 -8.38 -2.59
N VAL A 17 -0.79 -9.68 -2.76
CA VAL A 17 0.03 -10.51 -1.87
C VAL A 17 1.43 -9.93 -1.74
N PHE A 18 2.06 -9.56 -2.87
CA PHE A 18 3.36 -8.91 -2.84
C PHE A 18 3.31 -7.60 -2.06
N LEU A 19 2.40 -6.68 -2.40
CA LEU A 19 2.35 -5.35 -1.79
C LEU A 19 2.06 -5.41 -0.28
N VAL A 20 1.02 -6.15 0.11
CA VAL A 20 0.60 -6.27 1.51
C VAL A 20 1.58 -7.11 2.31
N GLY A 21 1.93 -8.29 1.79
CA GLY A 21 2.83 -9.23 2.46
C GLY A 21 4.22 -8.65 2.68
N SER A 22 4.79 -7.99 1.67
CA SER A 22 6.10 -7.34 1.83
C SER A 22 6.06 -6.15 2.81
N SER A 23 4.98 -5.36 2.81
CA SER A 23 4.84 -4.24 3.75
C SER A 23 4.77 -4.71 5.21
N ILE A 24 4.03 -5.80 5.46
CA ILE A 24 3.99 -6.47 6.77
C ILE A 24 5.37 -7.04 7.11
N PHE A 25 6.03 -7.71 6.16
CA PHE A 25 7.36 -8.28 6.35
C PHE A 25 8.42 -7.23 6.73
N VAL A 26 8.35 -6.02 6.16
CA VAL A 26 9.24 -4.92 6.56
C VAL A 26 9.09 -4.60 8.04
N TRP A 27 7.86 -4.54 8.55
CA TRP A 27 7.60 -4.18 9.94
C TRP A 27 7.89 -5.31 10.94
N ILE A 28 7.58 -6.55 10.59
CA ILE A 28 7.74 -7.69 11.49
C ILE A 28 9.18 -8.21 11.50
N VAL A 29 9.86 -8.20 10.34
CA VAL A 29 11.15 -8.86 10.19
C VAL A 29 12.27 -7.86 9.94
N ILE A 30 12.19 -7.08 8.86
CA ILE A 30 13.33 -6.24 8.44
C ILE A 30 13.63 -5.16 9.47
N TRP A 31 12.61 -4.44 9.94
CA TRP A 31 12.78 -3.35 10.88
C TRP A 31 13.39 -3.82 12.21
N PRO A 32 12.83 -4.84 12.91
CA PRO A 32 13.43 -5.36 14.14
C PRO A 32 14.82 -5.96 13.93
N ALA A 33 15.00 -6.77 12.87
CA ALA A 33 16.29 -7.38 12.58
C ALA A 33 17.38 -6.33 12.32
N SER A 34 17.05 -5.26 11.59
CA SER A 34 18.00 -4.16 11.35
C SER A 34 18.37 -3.44 12.64
N SER A 35 17.44 -3.31 13.59
CA SER A 35 17.69 -2.68 14.89
C SER A 35 18.57 -3.53 15.80
N LEU A 36 18.51 -4.87 15.66
CA LEU A 36 19.31 -5.80 16.45
C LEU A 36 20.72 -5.97 15.86
N ALA A 37 20.82 -6.10 14.53
CA ALA A 37 22.08 -6.39 13.84
C ALA A 37 22.97 -5.15 13.64
N LEU A 38 22.37 -3.97 13.43
CA LEU A 38 23.12 -2.74 13.10
C LEU A 38 23.04 -1.76 14.28
N LYS A 39 24.03 -1.82 15.17
CA LYS A 39 24.12 -0.93 16.35
C LYS A 39 24.44 0.52 16.00
N ASP A 40 25.13 0.76 14.89
CA ASP A 40 25.36 2.10 14.37
C ASP A 40 24.12 2.62 13.64
N GLU A 41 23.51 3.67 14.20
CA GLU A 41 22.34 4.35 13.68
C GLU A 41 22.55 4.87 12.24
N LYS A 42 23.75 5.32 11.91
CA LYS A 42 24.09 5.83 10.58
C LYS A 42 24.11 4.70 9.57
N LEU A 43 24.71 3.56 9.93
CA LEU A 43 24.72 2.35 9.11
C LEU A 43 23.32 1.78 8.92
N ARG A 44 22.51 1.72 9.98
CA ARG A 44 21.11 1.29 9.94
C ARG A 44 20.27 2.18 9.03
N THR A 45 20.40 3.50 9.17
CA THR A 45 19.69 4.48 8.32
C THR A 45 20.07 4.31 6.85
N ARG A 46 21.36 4.12 6.56
CA ARG A 46 21.86 3.89 5.19
C ARG A 46 21.31 2.59 4.60
N PHE A 47 21.32 1.50 5.37
CA PHE A 47 20.75 0.22 4.98
C PHE A 47 19.26 0.35 4.63
N MET A 48 18.47 0.94 5.55
CA MET A 48 17.04 1.16 5.34
C MET A 48 16.74 2.06 4.13
N SER A 49 17.59 3.07 3.87
CA SER A 49 17.45 3.92 2.68
C SER A 49 17.69 3.17 1.37
N ILE A 50 18.73 2.33 1.30
CA ILE A 50 19.03 1.52 0.11
C ILE A 50 17.92 0.50 -0.13
N MET A 51 17.51 -0.21 0.92
CA MET A 51 16.40 -1.17 0.87
C MET A 51 15.11 -0.49 0.43
N GLY A 52 14.77 0.66 1.03
CA GLY A 52 13.59 1.44 0.70
C GLY A 52 13.55 1.87 -0.77
N LYS A 53 14.68 2.30 -1.34
CA LYS A 53 14.77 2.67 -2.77
C LYS A 53 14.50 1.48 -3.69
N ARG A 54 15.09 0.31 -3.41
CA ARG A 54 14.82 -0.90 -4.20
C ARG A 54 13.38 -1.36 -4.06
N TYR A 55 12.87 -1.34 -2.83
CA TYR A 55 11.50 -1.72 -2.52
C TYR A 55 10.46 -0.80 -3.19
N ALA A 56 10.74 0.51 -3.26
CA ALA A 56 9.86 1.48 -3.89
C ALA A 56 9.62 1.20 -5.38
N LEU A 57 10.63 0.71 -6.12
CA LEU A 57 10.46 0.34 -7.53
C LEU A 57 9.40 -0.76 -7.68
N TYR A 58 9.54 -1.85 -6.94
CA TYR A 58 8.60 -2.97 -6.99
C TYR A 58 7.22 -2.58 -6.47
N THR A 59 7.16 -1.76 -5.41
CA THR A 59 5.90 -1.22 -4.88
C THR A 59 5.16 -0.41 -5.95
N ASN A 60 5.86 0.47 -6.68
CA ASN A 60 5.24 1.26 -7.75
C ASN A 60 4.71 0.38 -8.88
N ILE A 61 5.47 -0.65 -9.29
CA ILE A 61 5.02 -1.62 -10.31
C ILE A 61 3.75 -2.33 -9.83
N SER A 62 3.74 -2.84 -8.59
CA SER A 62 2.56 -3.52 -8.03
C SER A 62 1.35 -2.60 -7.91
N VAL A 63 1.54 -1.33 -7.51
CA VAL A 63 0.47 -0.33 -7.43
C VAL A 63 -0.14 -0.06 -8.81
N ILE A 64 0.69 0.11 -9.84
CA ILE A 64 0.24 0.32 -11.22
C ILE A 64 -0.57 -0.90 -11.68
N LEU A 65 -0.02 -2.10 -11.50
CA LEU A 65 -0.70 -3.34 -11.89
C LEU A 65 -2.00 -3.55 -11.13
N LEU A 66 -2.04 -3.32 -9.82
CA LEU A 66 -3.25 -3.39 -8.99
C LEU A 66 -4.33 -2.42 -9.45
N THR A 67 -3.92 -1.20 -9.80
CA THR A 67 -4.85 -0.17 -10.28
C THR A 67 -5.45 -0.56 -11.62
N VAL A 68 -4.60 -0.95 -12.59
CA VAL A 68 -5.05 -1.35 -13.93
C VAL A 68 -5.92 -2.60 -13.86
N THR A 69 -5.45 -3.67 -13.20
CA THR A 69 -6.21 -4.92 -13.07
C THR A 69 -7.48 -4.73 -12.26
N GLY A 70 -7.46 -3.90 -11.22
CA GLY A 70 -8.65 -3.56 -10.44
C GLY A 70 -9.71 -2.86 -11.28
N LEU A 71 -9.33 -1.84 -12.06
CA LEU A 71 -10.24 -1.14 -12.97
C LEU A 71 -10.80 -2.09 -14.04
N LEU A 72 -9.96 -2.96 -14.61
CA LEU A 72 -10.41 -3.97 -15.58
C LEU A 72 -11.41 -4.95 -14.96
N LEU A 73 -11.17 -5.42 -13.74
CA LEU A 73 -12.11 -6.30 -13.04
C LEU A 73 -13.44 -5.58 -12.78
N VAL A 74 -13.42 -4.32 -12.36
CA VAL A 74 -14.65 -3.53 -12.21
C VAL A 74 -15.37 -3.37 -13.55
N ALA A 75 -14.64 -3.10 -14.64
CA ALA A 75 -15.24 -2.94 -15.96
C ALA A 75 -15.90 -4.22 -16.47
N LEU A 76 -15.30 -5.38 -16.18
CA LEU A 76 -15.80 -6.68 -16.63
C LEU A 76 -16.95 -7.22 -15.76
N TYR A 77 -16.90 -7.02 -14.43
CA TYR A 77 -17.91 -7.56 -13.51
C TYR A 77 -19.05 -6.59 -13.20
N TYR A 78 -18.75 -5.29 -13.12
CA TYR A 78 -19.69 -4.25 -12.72
C TYR A 78 -19.53 -3.00 -13.60
N PRO A 79 -19.77 -3.12 -14.93
CA PRO A 79 -19.58 -2.02 -15.88
C PRO A 79 -20.41 -0.77 -15.54
N VAL A 80 -21.50 -0.93 -14.76
CA VAL A 80 -22.35 0.16 -14.24
C VAL A 80 -21.55 1.27 -13.57
N TYR A 81 -20.40 0.95 -12.96
CA TYR A 81 -19.49 1.94 -12.37
C TYR A 81 -18.96 2.98 -13.36
N PHE A 82 -18.89 2.67 -14.65
CA PHE A 82 -18.31 3.59 -15.63
C PHE A 82 -19.35 4.52 -16.28
N TYR A 83 -20.63 4.12 -16.28
CA TYR A 83 -21.70 4.92 -16.92
C TYR A 83 -22.74 5.45 -15.93
N ASN A 84 -22.89 4.87 -14.74
CA ASN A 84 -23.83 5.33 -13.72
C ASN A 84 -23.41 4.92 -12.30
N ILE A 85 -22.44 5.65 -11.73
CA ILE A 85 -22.00 5.46 -10.33
C ILE A 85 -23.16 5.49 -9.34
N GLY A 86 -24.12 6.42 -9.51
CA GLY A 86 -25.24 6.56 -8.58
C GLY A 86 -26.10 5.30 -8.48
N ALA A 87 -26.31 4.59 -9.60
CA ALA A 87 -26.99 3.30 -9.61
C ALA A 87 -26.11 2.18 -9.03
N ALA A 88 -24.81 2.15 -9.37
CA ALA A 88 -23.88 1.12 -8.90
C ALA A 88 -23.80 1.07 -7.36
N VAL A 89 -23.65 2.23 -6.71
CA VAL A 89 -23.46 2.33 -5.25
C VAL A 89 -24.71 1.96 -4.45
N LYS A 90 -25.92 2.01 -5.05
CA LYS A 90 -27.16 1.62 -4.37
C LYS A 90 -27.26 0.11 -4.11
N THR A 91 -26.50 -0.70 -4.84
CA THR A 91 -26.47 -2.15 -4.61
C THR A 91 -25.58 -2.48 -3.42
N ARG A 92 -25.92 -3.51 -2.63
CA ARG A 92 -25.08 -3.96 -1.49
C ARG A 92 -23.64 -4.23 -1.93
N TRP A 93 -23.48 -4.90 -3.07
CA TRP A 93 -22.20 -5.22 -3.70
C TRP A 93 -21.42 -3.97 -4.11
N GLY A 94 -22.08 -3.02 -4.77
CA GLY A 94 -21.46 -1.76 -5.14
C GLY A 94 -21.07 -0.91 -3.93
N TYR A 95 -21.90 -0.84 -2.90
CA TYR A 95 -21.53 -0.09 -1.69
C TYR A 95 -20.20 -0.60 -1.08
N ILE A 96 -20.04 -1.92 -0.94
CA ILE A 96 -18.80 -2.53 -0.41
C ILE A 96 -17.61 -2.28 -1.35
N LEU A 97 -17.79 -2.44 -2.66
CA LEU A 97 -16.74 -2.17 -3.65
C LEU A 97 -16.31 -0.70 -3.63
N THR A 98 -17.25 0.23 -3.46
CA THR A 98 -16.94 1.67 -3.34
C THR A 98 -16.12 1.96 -2.09
N ILE A 99 -16.47 1.36 -0.94
CA ILE A 99 -15.66 1.48 0.28
C ILE A 99 -14.23 1.00 0.00
N LYS A 100 -14.07 -0.14 -0.68
CA LYS A 100 -12.74 -0.65 -1.07
C LYS A 100 -11.97 0.35 -1.92
N ILE A 101 -12.60 0.91 -2.96
CA ILE A 101 -11.96 1.89 -3.87
C ILE A 101 -11.53 3.14 -3.10
N VAL A 102 -12.39 3.70 -2.25
CA VAL A 102 -12.07 4.87 -1.43
C VAL A 102 -10.94 4.56 -0.44
N THR A 103 -10.94 3.37 0.16
CA THR A 103 -9.89 2.94 1.09
C THR A 103 -8.55 2.78 0.38
N VAL A 104 -8.53 2.19 -0.83
CA VAL A 104 -7.33 2.09 -1.68
C VAL A 104 -6.81 3.47 -2.04
N ALA A 105 -7.70 4.40 -2.44
CA ALA A 105 -7.31 5.76 -2.77
C ALA A 105 -6.68 6.48 -1.57
N ALA A 106 -7.30 6.40 -0.39
CA ALA A 106 -6.77 6.97 0.85
C ALA A 106 -5.41 6.38 1.21
N MET A 107 -5.27 5.05 1.10
CA MET A 107 -3.99 4.36 1.32
C MET A 107 -2.90 4.86 0.37
N TYR A 108 -3.19 4.98 -0.93
CA TYR A 108 -2.24 5.52 -1.91
C TYR A 108 -1.86 6.96 -1.60
N SER A 109 -2.82 7.81 -1.24
CA SER A 109 -2.55 9.21 -0.85
C SER A 109 -1.60 9.28 0.35
N ILE A 110 -1.80 8.46 1.38
CA ILE A 110 -0.92 8.42 2.56
C ILE A 110 0.46 7.89 2.18
N MET A 111 0.53 6.78 1.44
CA MET A 111 1.78 6.14 1.05
C MET A 111 2.66 7.06 0.21
N TYR A 112 2.11 7.66 -0.85
CA TYR A 112 2.85 8.56 -1.73
C TYR A 112 3.09 9.92 -1.09
N GLY A 113 2.12 10.47 -0.34
CA GLY A 113 2.30 11.72 0.40
C GLY A 113 3.44 11.62 1.41
N ASN A 114 3.51 10.51 2.16
CA ASN A 114 4.60 10.25 3.10
C ASN A 114 5.96 10.18 2.39
N ASN A 115 6.03 9.51 1.23
CA ASN A 115 7.28 9.35 0.48
C ASN A 115 7.77 10.67 -0.14
N LEU A 116 6.87 11.47 -0.72
CA LEU A 116 7.21 12.74 -1.37
C LEU A 116 7.73 13.78 -0.38
N TRP A 117 7.09 13.91 0.79
CA TRP A 117 7.47 14.90 1.79
C TRP A 117 8.66 14.43 2.64
N HIS A 118 8.59 13.23 3.22
CA HIS A 118 9.58 12.82 4.22
C HIS A 118 10.83 12.18 3.60
N GLY A 119 10.73 11.61 2.39
CA GLY A 119 11.85 10.97 1.70
C GLY A 119 13.01 11.91 1.39
N LYS A 120 12.72 13.20 1.13
CA LYS A 120 13.73 14.25 0.94
C LYS A 120 14.08 15.01 2.22
N LEU A 121 13.12 15.14 3.14
CA LEU A 121 13.29 15.89 4.38
C LEU A 121 14.23 15.19 5.37
N ILE A 122 14.15 13.86 5.47
CA ILE A 122 14.97 13.08 6.41
C ILE A 122 16.48 13.22 6.12
N PRO A 123 16.97 13.02 4.88
CA PRO A 123 18.39 13.26 4.56
C PRO A 123 18.81 14.71 4.83
N LYS A 124 17.97 15.68 4.44
CA LYS A 124 18.26 17.11 4.61
C LYS A 124 18.40 17.51 6.08
N LEU A 125 17.53 17.03 6.96
CA LEU A 125 17.61 17.29 8.41
C LEU A 125 18.83 16.62 9.04
N ALA A 126 19.21 15.43 8.57
CA ALA A 126 20.41 14.74 9.02
C ALA A 126 21.69 15.47 8.62
N GLU A 127 21.77 15.99 7.39
CA GLU A 127 22.88 16.81 6.91
C GLU A 127 22.99 18.14 7.68
N GLN A 128 21.86 18.72 8.08
CA GLN A 128 21.81 19.96 8.87
C GLN A 128 22.05 19.76 10.37
N GLY A 129 22.26 18.54 10.85
CA GLY A 129 22.46 18.24 12.28
C GLY A 129 21.23 18.52 13.16
N LYS A 130 20.03 18.67 12.58
CA LYS A 130 18.78 18.96 13.30
C LYS A 130 18.15 17.68 13.84
N PHE A 131 18.79 17.09 14.85
CA PHE A 131 18.43 15.76 15.35
C PHE A 131 17.05 15.68 16.03
N ASP A 132 16.58 16.77 16.66
CA ASP A 132 15.26 16.79 17.30
C ASP A 132 14.11 16.80 16.29
N ASP A 133 14.22 17.63 15.24
CA ASP A 133 13.29 17.64 14.11
C ASP A 133 13.31 16.30 13.37
N LEU A 134 14.49 15.72 13.20
CA LEU A 134 14.66 14.41 12.58
C LEU A 134 13.91 13.31 13.36
N LYS A 135 13.98 13.31 14.69
CA LYS A 135 13.22 12.37 15.54
C LYS A 135 11.70 12.55 15.35
N ARG A 136 11.22 13.81 15.34
CA ARG A 136 9.80 14.11 15.15
C ARG A 136 9.28 13.63 13.79
N VAL A 137 10.02 13.94 12.72
CA VAL A 137 9.68 13.53 11.35
C VAL A 137 9.67 12.01 11.24
N ARG A 138 10.67 11.31 11.77
CA ARG A 138 10.72 9.84 11.76
C ARG A 138 9.49 9.23 12.45
N LYS A 139 9.09 9.76 13.62
CA LYS A 139 7.89 9.28 14.33
C LYS A 139 6.63 9.40 13.46
N ILE A 140 6.45 10.54 12.78
CA ILE A 140 5.31 10.74 11.86
C ILE A 140 5.38 9.75 10.70
N THR A 141 6.53 9.61 10.04
CA THR A 141 6.73 8.65 8.94
C THR A 141 6.39 7.22 9.36
N HIS A 142 6.82 6.80 10.56
CA HIS A 142 6.49 5.48 11.09
C HIS A 142 4.99 5.30 11.32
N VAL A 143 4.31 6.29 11.92
CA VAL A 143 2.86 6.23 12.14
C VAL A 143 2.11 6.16 10.81
N LEU A 144 2.48 6.98 9.82
CA LEU A 144 1.86 6.93 8.49
C LEU A 144 2.10 5.59 7.78
N SER A 145 3.30 5.02 7.91
CA SER A 145 3.60 3.68 7.40
C SER A 145 2.78 2.59 8.10
N PHE A 146 2.56 2.69 9.41
CA PHE A 146 1.71 1.75 10.15
C PHE A 146 0.24 1.86 9.73
N ILE A 147 -0.28 3.08 9.60
CA ILE A 147 -1.64 3.35 9.09
C ILE A 147 -1.78 2.76 7.68
N THR A 148 -0.78 2.93 6.82
CA THR A 148 -0.79 2.38 5.46
C THR A 148 -0.92 0.85 5.48
N VAL A 149 -0.16 0.16 6.35
CA VAL A 149 -0.26 -1.29 6.51
C VAL A 149 -1.63 -1.72 7.07
N ALA A 150 -2.17 -0.98 8.04
CA ALA A 150 -3.51 -1.26 8.57
C ALA A 150 -4.58 -1.13 7.49
N LEU A 151 -4.51 -0.09 6.64
CA LEU A 151 -5.40 0.07 5.50
C LEU A 151 -5.26 -1.07 4.48
N MET A 152 -4.03 -1.53 4.20
CA MET A 152 -3.79 -2.70 3.34
C MET A 152 -4.52 -3.94 3.85
N VAL A 153 -4.44 -4.22 5.16
CA VAL A 153 -5.15 -5.34 5.79
C VAL A 153 -6.66 -5.18 5.67
N ILE A 154 -7.19 -3.98 5.94
CA ILE A 154 -8.62 -3.68 5.77
C ILE A 154 -9.07 -3.92 4.32
N ILE A 155 -8.29 -3.49 3.33
CA ILE A 155 -8.58 -3.70 1.91
C ILE A 155 -8.65 -5.19 1.57
N VAL A 156 -7.76 -6.01 2.12
CA VAL A 156 -7.78 -7.47 1.95
C VAL A 156 -9.04 -8.07 2.59
N LEU A 157 -9.39 -7.67 3.82
CA LEU A 157 -10.62 -8.13 4.47
C LEU A 157 -11.88 -7.79 3.67
N ILE A 158 -11.96 -6.57 3.11
CA ILE A 158 -13.07 -6.18 2.23
C ILE A 158 -13.06 -7.02 0.94
N ALA A 159 -11.88 -7.37 0.41
CA ALA A 159 -11.78 -8.23 -0.77
C ALA A 159 -12.31 -9.64 -0.52
N GLU A 160 -12.05 -10.23 0.65
CA GLU A 160 -12.58 -11.55 1.04
C GLU A 160 -14.11 -11.53 1.20
N ILE A 161 -14.65 -10.44 1.78
CA ILE A 161 -16.10 -10.22 1.85
C ILE A 161 -16.69 -10.17 0.42
N LEU A 162 -15.99 -9.47 -0.50
CA LEU A 162 -16.41 -9.41 -1.90
C LEU A 162 -16.23 -10.74 -2.66
N ALA A 163 -15.32 -11.60 -2.24
CA ALA A 163 -15.15 -12.91 -2.84
C ALA A 163 -16.24 -13.91 -2.41
N GLY A 164 -17.07 -13.53 -1.43
CA GLY A 164 -18.11 -14.41 -0.89
C GLY A 164 -17.59 -15.38 0.17
N VAL A 165 -16.37 -15.21 0.68
CA VAL A 165 -15.72 -16.16 1.60
C VAL A 165 -16.34 -16.15 3.01
N PHE A 166 -17.03 -15.06 3.38
CA PHE A 166 -17.71 -14.89 4.67
C PHE A 166 -19.24 -14.96 4.58
N PHE A 167 -19.79 -15.66 3.58
CA PHE A 167 -21.23 -15.88 3.39
C PHE A 167 -21.57 -17.35 3.18
#